data_AF-A0A1V2H6A3-F1
#
_entry.id   AF-A0A1V2H6A3-F1
#
_cell.length_a   1.000
_cell.length_b   1.000
_cell.length_c   1.000
_cell.angle_alpha   90.00
_cell.angle_beta   90.00
_cell.angle_gamma   90.00
#
_symmetry.space_group_name_H-M   'P 1'
#
loop_
_entity.id
_entity.type
_entity.pdbx_description
1 polymer ?
#
loop_
_entity_poly.entity_id
_entity_poly.type
_entity_poly.pdbx_seq_one_letter_code
_entity_poly.pdbx_strand_id
1 'polypeptide(L)' 'MLFEGDAAALQVLNAALAQEPGPIRPLLALRDGGLYPAELLMTERATSTNTAAAGGNASLMSL' A
#
# COMPACT_ATOMS: atom_id res chain seq x y z
N MET A 1 -7.72 6.30 -2.26
CA MET A 1 -8.82 6.86 -3.08
C MET A 1 -8.46 6.66 -4.53
N LEU A 2 -9.43 6.22 -5.35
CA LEU A 2 -9.27 6.07 -6.80
C LEU A 2 -9.99 7.23 -7.48
N PHE A 3 -9.37 7.80 -8.50
CA PHE A 3 -9.91 8.94 -9.22
C PHE A 3 -9.78 8.78 -10.74
N GLU A 4 -10.84 9.15 -11.44
CA GLU A 4 -10.91 9.30 -12.88
C GLU A 4 -11.50 10.67 -13.20
N GLY A 5 -10.85 11.42 -14.08
CA GLY A 5 -11.25 12.77 -14.42
C GLY A 5 -10.08 13.59 -14.93
N ASP A 6 -10.34 14.87 -15.20
CA ASP A 6 -9.30 15.79 -15.68
C ASP A 6 -8.34 16.24 -14.56
N ALA A 7 -7.27 16.91 -14.98
CA ALA A 7 -6.22 17.38 -14.08
C ALA A 7 -6.71 18.47 -13.10
N ALA A 8 -7.69 19.29 -13.49
CA ALA A 8 -8.20 20.35 -12.62
C ALA A 8 -9.04 19.77 -11.48
N ALA A 9 -9.93 18.83 -11.79
CA ALA A 9 -10.71 18.10 -10.81
C ALA A 9 -9.81 17.27 -9.87
N LEU A 10 -8.74 16.67 -10.41
CA LEU A 10 -7.74 15.97 -9.59
C LEU A 10 -7.07 16.89 -8.57
N GLN A 11 -6.66 18.09 -8.99
CA GLN A 11 -6.01 19.06 -8.10
C GLN A 11 -6.94 19.55 -6.99
N VAL A 12 -8.20 19.84 -7.32
CA VAL A 12 -9.22 20.25 -6.34
C VAL A 12 -9.44 19.15 -5.31
N LEU A 13 -9.61 17.90 -5.77
CA LEU A 13 -9.78 16.76 -4.88
C LEU A 13 -8.56 16.55 -3.99
N ASN A 14 -7.34 16.59 -4.56
CA ASN A 14 -6.11 16.43 -3.79
C ASN A 14 -5.97 17.48 -2.68
N ALA A 15 -6.32 18.74 -2.98
CA ALA A 15 -6.31 19.82 -1.99
C ALA A 15 -7.35 19.60 -0.88
N ALA A 16 -8.54 19.10 -1.21
CA ALA A 16 -9.58 18.79 -0.24
C ALA A 16 -9.17 17.63 0.68
N LEU A 17 -8.64 16.53 0.13
CA LEU A 17 -8.19 15.37 0.91
C LEU A 17 -7.06 15.73 1.88
N ALA A 18 -6.20 16.68 1.51
CA ALA A 18 -5.10 17.14 2.34
C ALA A 18 -5.57 17.90 3.60
N GLN A 19 -6.81 18.38 3.62
CA GLN A 19 -7.41 19.05 4.79
C GLN A 19 -8.19 18.09 5.70
N GLU A 20 -8.41 16.84 5.27
CA GLU A 20 -9.12 15.88 6.11
C GLU A 20 -8.25 15.40 7.27
N PRO A 21 -8.79 15.31 8.50
CA PRO A 21 -8.07 14.79 9.64
C PRO A 21 -7.82 13.28 9.49
N GLY A 22 -6.71 12.80 10.04
CA GLY A 22 -6.35 11.38 10.07
C GLY A 22 -5.15 11.05 9.18
N PRO A 23 -4.97 9.76 8.82
CA PRO A 23 -3.84 9.33 8.02
C PRO A 23 -3.92 9.86 6.59
N ILE A 24 -2.76 10.14 5.99
CA ILE A 24 -2.66 10.48 4.57
C ILE A 24 -3.13 9.28 3.75
N ARG A 25 -4.15 9.50 2.92
CA ARG A 25 -4.69 8.48 2.01
C ARG A 25 -4.04 8.64 0.63
N PRO A 26 -3.47 7.59 0.04
CA PRO A 26 -3.00 7.64 -1.34
C PRO A 26 -4.15 8.01 -2.29
N LEU A 27 -3.93 8.99 -3.17
CA LEU A 27 -4.82 9.33 -4.27
C LEU A 27 -4.22 8.79 -5.57
N LEU A 28 -4.87 7.79 -6.15
CA LEU A 28 -4.45 7.17 -7.39
C LEU A 28 -5.33 7.70 -8.52
N ALA A 29 -4.73 8.42 -9.45
CA ALA A 29 -5.39 8.91 -10.65
C ALA A 29 -5.02 8.04 -11.84
N LEU A 30 -6.02 7.65 -12.63
CA LEU A 30 -5.77 6.89 -13.85
C LEU A 30 -5.28 7.85 -14.94
N ARG A 31 -4.13 7.53 -15.56
CA ARG A 31 -3.71 8.19 -16.80
C ARG A 31 -4.11 7.31 -17.97
N ASP A 32 -4.78 7.91 -18.95
CA ASP A 32 -5.03 7.34 -20.28
C ASP A 32 -5.67 5.94 -20.32
N GLY A 33 -6.65 5.67 -19.45
CA GLY A 33 -7.50 4.47 -19.55
C GLY A 33 -6.83 3.15 -19.16
N GLY A 34 -5.72 3.19 -18.40
CA GLY A 34 -5.06 1.99 -17.86
C GLY A 34 -5.79 1.32 -16.70
N LEU A 35 -5.09 0.45 -15.96
CA LEU A 35 -5.57 -0.12 -14.69
C LEU A 35 -4.85 0.53 -13.52
N TYR A 36 -5.51 0.59 -12.36
CA TYR A 36 -4.85 0.97 -11.12
C TYR A 36 -3.83 -0.09 -10.68
N PRO A 37 -2.65 0.32 -10.15
CA PRO A 37 -1.66 -0.61 -9.62
C PRO A 37 -2.21 -1.32 -8.38
N ALA A 38 -2.51 -2.61 -8.51
CA ALA A 38 -3.17 -3.41 -7.48
C ALA A 38 -2.34 -3.51 -6.19
N GLU A 39 -1.01 -3.46 -6.30
CA GLU A 39 -0.06 -3.43 -5.19
C GLU A 39 -0.25 -2.21 -4.27
N LEU A 40 -0.76 -1.09 -4.79
CA LEU A 40 -1.06 0.11 -3.99
C LEU A 40 -2.47 0.05 -3.35
N LEU A 41 -3.26 -0.99 -3.65
CA LEU A 41 -4.60 -1.21 -3.11
C LEU A 41 -4.62 -2.23 -1.96
N MET A 42 -3.46 -2.79 -1.63
CA MET A 42 -3.28 -3.77 -0.57
C MET A 42 -2.53 -3.13 0.60
N THR A 43 -2.69 -3.70 1.79
CA THR A 43 -1.86 -3.35 2.96
C THR A 43 -0.83 -4.44 3.15
N GLU A 44 0.44 -4.08 3.08
CA GLU A 44 1.54 -4.99 3.37
C GLU A 44 1.53 -5.39 4.85
N ARG A 45 1.84 -6.66 5.13
CA ARG A 45 2.04 -7.16 6.49
C ARG A 45 3.26 -8.07 6.53
N ALA A 46 4.28 -7.68 7.28
CA ALA A 46 5.45 -8.48 7.54
C ALA A 46 5.32 -9.26 8.86
N THR A 47 5.69 -10.54 8.85
CA THR A 47 5.77 -11.38 10.05
C THR A 47 7.14 -12.04 10.14
N SER A 48 7.85 -11.78 11.22
CA SER A 48 9.13 -12.43 11.52
C SER A 48 8.92 -13.49 12.60
N THR A 49 9.19 -14.75 12.27
CA THR A 49 9.07 -15.87 13.20
C THR A 49 10.46 -16.35 13.59
N ASN A 50 10.77 -16.36 14.88
CA ASN A 50 11.98 -17.02 15.36
C ASN A 50 11.80 -18.53 15.30
N THR A 51 12.29 -19.14 14.22
CA THR A 51 12.19 -20.59 13.98
C THR A 51 13.08 -21.42 14.92
N ALA A 52 14.04 -20.80 15.60
CA ALA A 52 14.91 -21.44 16.58
C ALA A 52 14.42 -21.26 18.03
N ALA A 53 13.25 -20.66 18.25
CA ALA A 53 12.74 -20.34 19.59
C ALA A 53 12.59 -21.58 20.49
N ALA A 54 12.40 -22.78 19.92
CA ALA A 54 12.35 -24.04 20.66
C ALA A 54 13.73 -24.56 21.11
N GLY A 55 14.81 -23.80 20.88
CA GLY A 55 16.17 -24.13 21.33
C GLY A 55 17.04 -24.84 20.28
N GLY A 56 16.58 -24.97 19.04
CA GLY A 56 17.34 -25.57 17.95
C GLY A 56 16.81 -25.15 16.59
N ASN A 57 17.67 -25.16 15.56
CA ASN A 57 17.29 -24.86 14.19
C ASN A 57 17.22 -26.16 13.39
N ALA A 58 16.01 -26.65 13.11
CA ALA A 58 15.81 -27.90 12.39
C ALA A 58 16.50 -27.91 11.02
N SER A 59 16.51 -26.80 10.28
CA SER A 59 17.17 -26.70 8.97
C SER A 59 18.69 -26.84 9.06
N LEU A 60 19.31 -26.48 10.20
CA LEU A 60 20.74 -26.69 10.43
C LEU A 60 21.06 -28.14 10.85
N MET A 61 20.10 -28.88 11.41
CA MET A 61 20.33 -30.28 11.86
C MET A 61 20.41 -31.28 10.70
N SER A 62 20.03 -30.88 9.50
CA SER A 62 20.12 -31.69 8.27
C SER A 62 21.33 -31.38 7.39
N LEU A 63 22.19 -30.44 7.79
CA LEU A 63 23.45 -30.08 7.12
C LEU A 63 24.62 -30.88 7.72
#